data_AF-A0A522WJE4-F1
#
_entry.id   AF-A0A522WJE4-F1
#
_cell.length_a   1.000
_cell.length_b   1.000
_cell.length_c   1.000
_cell.angle_alpha   90.00
_cell.angle_beta   90.00
_cell.angle_gamma   90.00
#
_symmetry.space_group_name_H-M   'P 1'
#
loop_
_entity.id
_entity.type
_entity.pdbx_description
1 polymer ?
#
loop_
_entity_poly.entity_id
_entity_poly.type
_entity_poly.pdbx_seq_one_letter_code
_entity_poly.pdbx_strand_id
1 'polypeptide(L)' 'MKPLSGLRFVHSRLLCQDTLATGENKPAICEIIRVAEDIVWYSVLDLNGTPVSREWCEAARFPEICAEAA' A
#
# COMPACT_ATOMS: atom_id res chain seq x y z
N MET A 1 -16.55 -10.30 8.91
CA MET A 1 -16.64 -9.77 7.54
C MET A 1 -15.32 -10.03 6.84
N LYS A 2 -15.32 -10.69 5.68
CA LYS A 2 -14.12 -10.77 4.82
C LYS A 2 -13.90 -9.36 4.25
N PRO A 3 -12.68 -8.80 4.26
CA PRO A 3 -12.43 -7.54 3.56
C PRO A 3 -12.79 -7.75 2.08
N LEU A 4 -13.55 -6.82 1.51
CA LEU A 4 -13.64 -6.69 0.06
C LEU A 4 -12.20 -6.60 -0.46
N SER A 5 -11.86 -7.43 -1.43
CA SER A 5 -10.52 -7.51 -2.02
C SER A 5 -10.00 -6.10 -2.33
N GLY A 6 -8.93 -5.69 -1.66
CA GLY A 6 -8.33 -4.38 -1.84
C GLY A 6 -7.71 -4.20 -3.23
N LEU A 7 -7.54 -2.96 -3.64
CA LEU A 7 -6.84 -2.62 -4.89
C LEU A 7 -5.34 -2.65 -4.63
N ARG A 8 -4.58 -3.35 -5.48
CA ARG A 8 -3.12 -3.47 -5.39
C ARG A 8 -2.42 -2.77 -6.55
N PHE A 9 -1.30 -2.10 -6.26
CA PHE A 9 -0.49 -1.40 -7.25
C PHE A 9 0.97 -1.35 -6.82
N VAL A 10 1.86 -1.09 -7.76
CA VAL A 10 3.29 -0.87 -7.51
C VAL A 10 3.53 0.61 -7.38
N HIS A 11 4.22 1.03 -6.34
CA HIS A 11 4.55 2.43 -6.11
C HIS A 11 5.90 2.77 -6.75
N SER A 12 5.93 3.80 -7.61
CA SER A 12 7.11 4.20 -8.38
C SER A 12 8.26 4.72 -7.50
N ARG A 13 7.93 5.45 -6.43
CA ARG A 13 8.90 6.11 -5.53
C ARG A 13 9.17 5.41 -4.19
N LEU A 14 8.25 4.60 -3.68
CA LEU A 14 8.45 3.86 -2.44
C LEU A 14 9.25 2.61 -2.77
N LEU A 15 10.41 2.51 -2.16
CA LEU A 15 11.20 1.29 -2.18
C LEU A 15 10.79 0.47 -0.96
N CYS A 16 10.55 -0.83 -1.16
CA CYS A 16 10.38 -1.73 -0.04
C CYS A 16 11.76 -1.86 0.62
N GLN A 17 12.00 -1.10 1.69
CA GLN A 17 13.08 -1.42 2.63
C GLN A 17 12.61 -2.61 3.44
N ASP A 18 12.59 -3.78 2.79
CA ASP A 18 12.38 -5.01 3.51
C ASP A 18 13.47 -5.08 4.59
N THR A 19 13.11 -5.47 5.80
CA THR A 19 14.03 -5.77 6.92
C THR A 19 15.05 -6.87 6.59
N LEU A 20 15.02 -7.40 5.37
CA LEU A 20 15.90 -8.38 4.76
C LEU A 20 16.71 -7.81 3.57
N ALA A 21 16.76 -6.49 3.38
CA ALA A 21 17.38 -5.87 2.21
C ALA A 21 18.84 -6.29 2.01
N THR A 22 19.03 -7.26 1.12
CA THR A 22 20.26 -7.59 0.40
C THR A 22 20.59 -6.49 -0.62
N GLY A 23 20.54 -5.22 -0.22
CA GLY A 23 20.95 -4.07 -1.04
C GLY A 23 20.17 -3.81 -2.34
N GLU A 24 19.06 -4.52 -2.60
CA GLU A 24 18.27 -4.34 -3.82
C GLU A 24 17.11 -3.37 -3.61
N ASN A 25 17.14 -2.25 -4.34
CA ASN A 25 16.04 -1.29 -4.40
C ASN A 25 14.90 -1.84 -5.28
N LYS A 26 13.97 -2.57 -4.67
CA LYS A 26 12.76 -3.07 -5.36
C LYS A 26 11.58 -2.11 -5.15
N PRO A 27 10.76 -1.86 -6.19
CA PRO A 27 9.52 -1.10 -6.05
C PRO A 27 8.60 -1.76 -5.01
N ALA A 28 8.01 -0.94 -4.13
CA ALA A 28 7.08 -1.42 -3.12
C ALA A 28 5.73 -1.79 -3.76
N ILE A 29 5.12 -2.87 -3.28
CA ILE A 29 3.74 -3.22 -3.60
C ILE A 29 2.86 -2.61 -2.51
N CYS A 30 1.81 -1.90 -2.91
CA CYS A 30 0.87 -1.28 -2.01
C CYS A 30 -0.52 -1.91 -2.18
N GLU A 31 -1.31 -1.94 -1.11
CA GLU A 31 -2.69 -2.41 -1.09
C GLU A 31 -3.58 -1.40 -0.39
N ILE A 32 -4.74 -1.15 -0.98
CA ILE A 32 -5.75 -0.26 -0.41
C ILE A 32 -7.05 -1.01 -0.17
N ILE A 33 -7.53 -0.96 1.06
CA ILE A 33 -8.76 -1.60 1.50
C ILE A 33 -9.69 -0.55 2.08
N ARG A 34 -10.89 -0.42 1.50
CA ARG A 34 -11.96 0.39 2.11
C ARG A 34 -12.50 -0.35 3.33
N VAL A 35 -12.54 0.33 4.49
CA VAL A 35 -13.03 -0.22 5.76
C VAL A 35 -14.25 0.50 6.32
N ALA A 36 -14.48 1.74 5.89
CA ALA A 36 -15.70 2.49 6.15
C ALA A 36 -16.05 3.33 4.91
N GLU A 37 -17.18 4.05 4.95
CA GLU A 37 -17.65 4.88 3.83
C GLU A 37 -16.56 5.84 3.32
N ASP A 38 -15.86 6.50 4.24
CA ASP A 38 -14.83 7.50 3.94
C ASP A 38 -13.44 7.12 4.43
N ILE A 39 -13.22 5.87 4.87
CA ILE A 39 -11.94 5.44 5.44
C ILE A 39 -11.38 4.28 4.64
N VAL A 40 -10.13 4.44 4.20
CA VAL A 40 -9.34 3.37 3.59
C VAL A 40 -8.09 3.09 4.43
N TRP A 41 -7.65 1.84 4.44
CA TRP A 41 -6.31 1.49 4.85
C TRP A 41 -5.42 1.45 3.62
N TYR A 42 -4.27 2.12 3.70
CA TYR A 42 -3.16 2.01 2.78
C TYR A 42 -2.08 1.15 3.43
N SER A 43 -1.72 0.05 2.79
CA SER A 43 -0.69 -0.88 3.26
C SER A 43 0.46 -0.93 2.27
N VAL A 44 1.69 -0.93 2.76
CA VAL A 44 2.87 -1.38 2.00
C VAL A 44 3.09 -2.85 2.32
N LEU A 45 3.26 -3.67 1.29
CA LEU A 45 3.40 -5.12 1.39
C LEU A 45 4.86 -5.55 1.24
N ASP A 46 5.24 -6.63 1.93
CA ASP A 46 6.44 -7.40 1.64
C ASP A 46 6.26 -8.27 0.38
N LEU A 47 7.32 -9.00 0.03
CA LEU A 47 7.33 -9.94 -1.11
C LEU A 47 6.31 -11.10 -0.97
N ASN A 48 5.85 -11.40 0.25
CA ASN A 48 4.85 -12.43 0.53
C ASN A 48 3.41 -11.88 0.48
N GLY A 49 3.25 -10.57 0.23
CA GLY A 49 1.96 -9.90 0.27
C GLY A 49 1.44 -9.58 1.68
N THR A 50 2.33 -9.61 2.68
CA THR A 50 2.04 -9.26 4.07
C THR A 50 2.27 -7.75 4.29
N PRO A 51 1.32 -7.03 4.90
CA PRO A 51 1.50 -5.63 5.26
C PRO A 51 2.66 -5.43 6.24
N VAL A 52 3.68 -4.68 5.84
CA VAL A 52 4.83 -4.29 6.69
C VAL A 52 4.66 -2.88 7.25
N SER A 53 3.94 -2.03 6.54
CA SER A 53 3.48 -0.74 7.02
C SER A 53 2.02 -0.58 6.66
N ARG A 54 1.26 0.09 7.52
CA ARG A 54 -0.17 0.28 7.32
C ARG A 54 -0.66 1.55 8.00
N GLU A 55 -1.30 2.41 7.21
CA GLU A 55 -1.88 3.67 7.66
C GLU A 55 -3.35 3.76 7.24
N TRP A 56 -4.15 4.51 7.99
CA TRP A 56 -5.52 4.84 7.59
C TRP A 56 -5.56 6.26 7.04
N CYS A 57 -6.36 6.48 6.01
CA CYS A 57 -6.60 7.81 5.46
C CYS A 57 -8.03 7.95 4.95
N GLU A 58 -8.44 9.19 4.75
CA GLU A 58 -9.73 9.50 4.13
C GLU A 58 -9.73 9.08 2.66
N ALA A 59 -10.83 8.47 2.21
CA ALA A 59 -10.98 8.02 0.82
C ALA A 59 -10.81 9.15 -0.20
N ALA A 60 -11.11 10.41 0.17
CA ALA A 60 -10.93 11.58 -0.68
C ALA A 60 -9.46 11.87 -1.02
N ARG A 61 -8.51 11.44 -0.19
CA ARG A 61 -7.06 11.60 -0.44
C ARG A 61 -6.50 10.53 -1.38
N PHE A 62 -7.31 9.53 -1.75
CA PHE A 62 -6.87 8.40 -2.57
C PHE A 62 -6.31 8.81 -3.95
N PRO A 63 -6.91 9.75 -4.70
CA PRO A 63 -6.35 10.18 -5.99
C PRO A 63 -4.94 10.77 -5.86
N GLU A 64 -4.65 11.48 -4.77
CA GLU A 64 -3.32 12.05 -4.50
C GLU A 64 -2.29 10.94 -4.24
N ILE A 65 -2.65 9.95 -3.41
CA ILE A 65 -1.81 8.78 -3.13
C ILE A 65 -1.53 7.98 -4.40
N CYS A 66 -2.53 7.80 -5.27
CA CYS A 66 -2.35 7.17 -6.57
C CYS A 66 -1.45 7.97 -7.52
N ALA A 67 -1.56 9.30 -7.51
CA ALA A 67 -0.73 10.17 -8.34
C ALA A 67 0.74 10.15 -7.91
N GLU A 68 1.01 10.04 -6.60
CA GLU A 68 2.37 9.88 -6.07
C GLU A 68 2.97 8.49 -6.34
N ALA A 69 2.10 7.50 -6.57
CA ALA A 69 2.48 6.12 -6.85
C ALA A 69 2.81 5.83 -8.33
N ALA A 70 2.37 6.68 -9.27
CA ALA A 70 2.57 6.53 -10.71
C ALA A 70 3.98 6.92 -11.20
#